data_AF-A0A2A3IWW8-F1
#
_entry.id   AF-A0A2A3IWW8-F1
#
_cell.length_a   1.000
_cell.length_b   1.000
_cell.length_c   1.000
_cell.angle_alpha   90.00
_cell.angle_beta   90.00
_cell.angle_gamma   90.00
#
_symmetry.space_group_name_H-M   'P 1'
#
loop_
_entity.id
_entity.type
_entity.pdbx_description
1 polymer ?
#
loop_
_entity_poly.entity_id
_entity_poly.type
_entity_poly.pdbx_seq_one_letter_code
_entity_poly.pdbx_strand_id
1 'polypeptide(L)' 'MTSIAIVGAGPQLGLAIARTFGSQGFDVALISRNRDKLDALVGSVRLPGRLVPLVS' A
#
# COMPACT_ATOMS: atom_id res chain seq x y z
N MET A 1 -14.61 -2.38 -10.20
CA MET A 1 -13.66 -2.23 -9.09
C MET A 1 -12.48 -1.45 -9.61
N THR A 2 -11.98 -0.47 -8.86
CA THR A 2 -10.88 0.40 -9.29
C THR A 2 -9.69 0.18 -8.36
N SER A 3 -8.56 -0.22 -8.93
CA SER A 3 -7.34 -0.50 -8.18
C SER A 3 -6.26 0.54 -8.46
N ILE A 4 -5.45 0.85 -7.45
CA ILE A 4 -4.36 1.82 -7.53
C ILE A 4 -3.06 1.12 -7.09
N ALA A 5 -2.02 1.25 -7.90
CA ALA A 5 -0.68 0.77 -7.57
C ALA A 5 0.23 1.93 -7.17
N ILE A 6 0.87 1.84 -6.01
CA ILE A 6 1.84 2.81 -5.51
C ILE A 6 3.23 2.18 -5.63
N VAL A 7 4.03 2.66 -6.59
CA VAL A 7 5.40 2.20 -6.83
C VAL A 7 6.38 3.12 -6.11
N GLY A 8 7.28 2.52 -5.31
CA GLY A 8 8.20 3.27 -4.45
C GLY A 8 7.56 3.72 -3.14
N ALA A 9 6.56 2.99 -2.64
CA ALA A 9 5.87 3.32 -1.40
C ALA A 9 6.83 3.30 -0.19
N GLY A 10 7.13 4.50 0.34
CA GLY A 10 7.88 4.68 1.57
C GLY A 10 6.98 4.94 2.80
N PRO A 11 7.55 4.88 4.02
CA PRO A 11 6.81 4.93 5.29
C PRO A 11 6.00 6.21 5.52
N GLN A 12 6.32 7.32 4.84
CA GLN A 12 5.55 8.55 4.91
C GLN A 12 4.55 8.65 3.76
N LEU A 13 5.04 8.91 2.54
CA LEU A 13 4.16 9.28 1.43
C LEU A 13 3.34 8.10 0.91
N GLY A 14 3.97 6.93 0.72
CA GLY A 14 3.28 5.74 0.25
C GLY A 14 2.20 5.29 1.23
N LEU A 15 2.48 5.38 2.54
CA LEU A 15 1.53 5.09 3.60
C LEU A 15 0.33 6.03 3.60
N ALA A 16 0.59 7.34 3.52
CA ALA A 16 -0.47 8.35 3.53
C ALA A 16 -1.41 8.17 2.34
N ILE A 17 -0.86 7.95 1.14
CA ILE A 17 -1.64 7.68 -0.07
C ILE A 17 -2.45 6.39 0.08
N ALA A 18 -1.85 5.31 0.59
CA ALA A 18 -2.54 4.04 0.80
C ALA A 18 -3.72 4.16 1.77
N ARG A 19 -3.54 4.92 2.85
CA ARG A 19 -4.61 5.18 3.82
C ARG A 19 -5.76 5.97 3.22
N THR A 20 -5.46 7.04 2.49
CA THR A 20 -6.48 7.90 1.87
C THR A 20 -7.31 7.14 0.83
N PHE A 21 -6.67 6.40 -0.07
CA PHE A 21 -7.41 5.67 -1.10
C PHE A 21 -8.07 4.40 -0.56
N GLY A 22 -7.42 3.69 0.37
CA GLY A 22 -8.04 2.54 1.01
C GLY A 22 -9.26 2.89 1.86
N SER A 23 -9.28 4.06 2.52
CA SER A 23 -10.45 4.52 3.26
C SER A 23 -11.61 4.94 2.34
N GLN A 24 -11.32 5.28 1.09
CA GLN A 24 -12.32 5.56 0.05
C GLN A 24 -12.83 4.30 -0.65
N GLY A 25 -12.35 3.11 -0.28
CA GLY A 25 -12.81 1.83 -0.83
C GLY A 25 -12.07 1.39 -2.10
N PHE A 26 -10.91 1.98 -2.41
CA PHE A 26 -10.04 1.49 -3.48
C PHE A 26 -9.18 0.31 -3.01
N ASP A 27 -8.91 -0.63 -3.92
CA ASP A 27 -7.89 -1.65 -3.70
C ASP A 27 -6.51 -1.06 -3.99
N VAL A 28 -5.64 -1.05 -2.97
CA VAL A 28 -4.31 -0.42 -3.07
C VAL A 28 -3.22 -1.50 -3.05
N ALA A 29 -2.40 -1.53 -4.10
CA ALA A 29 -1.20 -2.34 -4.16
C ALA A 29 0.03 -1.48 -3.82
N LEU A 30 0.84 -1.92 -2.86
CA LEU A 30 2.11 -1.28 -2.52
C LEU A 30 3.25 -2.06 -3.16
N ILE A 31 4.10 -1.35 -3.90
CA ILE A 31 5.25 -1.91 -4.62
C ILE A 31 6.49 -1.16 -4.14
N SER A 32 7.48 -1.89 -3.65
CA SER A 32 8.77 -1.34 -3.21
C SER A 32 9.88 -2.31 -3.59
N ARG A 33 11.06 -1.76 -3.91
CA ARG A 33 12.28 -2.55 -4.16
C ARG A 33 12.89 -3.12 -2.88
N ASN A 34 12.51 -2.59 -1.72
CA ASN A 34 12.99 -3.04 -0.42
C ASN A 34 11.81 -3.68 0.34
N ARG A 35 11.90 -5.00 0.52
CA ARG A 35 10.87 -5.85 1.09
C ARG A 35 10.64 -5.59 2.58
N ASP A 36 11.70 -5.36 3.35
CA ASP A 36 11.61 -5.10 4.80
C ASP A 36 10.81 -3.82 5.09
N LYS A 37 11.01 -2.77 4.28
CA LYS A 37 10.24 -1.53 4.38
C LYS A 37 8.77 -1.75 4.02
N LEU A 38 8.50 -2.60 3.02
CA LEU A 38 7.15 -2.92 2.56
C LEU A 38 6.38 -3.71 3.61
N ASP A 39 6.99 -4.72 4.21
CA ASP A 39 6.34 -5.57 5.22
C ASP A 39 6.03 -4.77 6.49
N ALA A 40 6.91 -3.88 6.92
CA ALA A 40 6.64 -2.95 8.03
C ALA A 40 5.46 -2.00 7.71
N LEU A 41 5.36 -1.54 6.46
CA LEU A 41 4.27 -0.71 5.96
C LEU A 41 2.93 -1.45 5.95
N VAL A 42 2.89 -2.66 5.37
CA VAL A 42 1.68 -3.49 5.27
C VAL A 42 1.19 -3.91 6.64
N GLY A 43 2.08 -4.26 7.57
CA GLY A 43 1.71 -4.59 8.96
C GLY A 43 1.08 -3.42 9.74
N SER A 44 1.39 -2.17 9.37
CA SER A 44 0.86 -0.97 10.03
C SER A 44 -0.51 -0.50 9.50
N VAL A 45 -0.98 -1.09 8.38
CA VAL A 45 -2.15 -0.64 7.64
C VAL A 45 -3.25 -1.68 7.73
N ARG A 46 -4.32 -1.36 8.47
CA ARG A 46 -5.58 -2.09 8.43
C ARG A 46 -6.61 -1.26 7.68
N LEU A 47 -6.90 -1.66 6.44
CA LEU A 47 -7.86 -0.98 5.57
C LEU A 47 -9.00 -1.96 5.21
N PRO A 48 -10.19 -1.43 4.86
CA PRO A 48 -11.30 -2.26 4.40
C PRO A 48 -11.07 -2.87 3.01
N GLY A 49 -10.09 -2.39 2.24
CA GLY A 49 -9.70 -2.91 0.93
C GLY A 49 -8.55 -3.94 0.98
N ARG A 50 -8.34 -4.68 -0.11
CA ARG A 50 -7.35 -5.75 -0.18
C ARG A 50 -5.98 -5.21 -0.55
N LEU A 51 -5.01 -5.32 0.36
CA LEU A 51 -3.60 -5.07 0.05
C LEU A 51 -3.01 -6.28 -0.68
N VAL A 52 -2.43 -6.05 -1.85
CA VAL A 52 -1.69 -7.08 -2.60
C VAL A 52 -0.22 -6.67 -2.65
N PRO A 53 0.67 -7.31 -1.85
CA PRO A 53 2.10 -7.07 -1.96
C PRO A 53 2.60 -7.71 -3.26
N LEU A 54 3.07 -6.88 -4.19
CA LEU A 54 3.76 -7.33 -5.39
C LEU A 54 5.24 -6.96 -5.25
N VAL A 55 6.09 -7.98 -5.17
CA VAL A 55 7.54 -7.85 -5.13
C VAL A 55 8.05 -8.18 -6.53
N SER A 56 8.76 -7.25 -7.16
CA SER A 56 9.66 -7.61 -8.28
C SER A 56 10.97 -8.11 -7.73
#